data_AF-A0A413GKE3-F1
#
_entry.id   AF-A0A413GKE3-F1
#
_cell.length_a   1.000
_cell.length_b   1.000
_cell.length_c   1.000
_cell.angle_alpha   90.00
_cell.angle_beta   90.00
_cell.angle_gamma   90.00
#
_symmetry.space_group_name_H-M   'P 1'
#
loop_
_entity.id
_entity.type
_entity.pdbx_description
1 polymer ?
#
loop_
_entity_poly.entity_id
_entity_poly.type
_entity_poly.pdbx_seq_one_letter_code
_entity_poly.pdbx_strand_id
1 'polypeptide(L)'
;MSHAISNGLIGLFSFCTIAVKSGAFRRVPCFLPLTNFHCYMTYVEVYTYQELREIALQNGIRDNKVHIGVWLQTQGYQKQRVQINHIRKTFYLKSHD
;
A
#
# COMPACT_ATOMS: atom_id res chain seq x y z
N MET A 1 55.58 7.93 0.20
CA MET A 1 54.69 6.80 0.55
C MET A 1 53.36 7.40 0.98
N SER A 2 52.18 7.25 0.39
CA SER A 2 51.66 6.95 -0.95
C SER A 2 50.19 7.48 -0.91
N HIS A 3 49.65 7.90 -2.05
CA HIS A 3 48.40 8.66 -2.24
C HIS A 3 47.06 7.88 -2.04
N ALA A 4 45.92 8.58 -1.80
CA ALA A 4 44.69 8.60 -2.66
C ALA A 4 43.30 8.85 -1.94
N ILE A 5 42.76 10.08 -2.08
CA ILE A 5 41.43 10.58 -2.58
C ILE A 5 40.08 9.79 -2.42
N SER A 6 39.12 10.44 -1.72
CA SER A 6 37.67 10.71 -1.98
C SER A 6 36.47 9.84 -1.52
N ASN A 7 35.46 10.58 -1.01
CA ASN A 7 33.99 10.46 -1.08
C ASN A 7 33.25 9.37 -0.28
N GLY A 8 32.66 9.77 0.86
CA GLY A 8 31.61 9.01 1.56
C GLY A 8 30.44 9.91 1.98
N LEU A 9 29.31 9.78 1.27
CA LEU A 9 28.06 10.54 1.44
C LEU A 9 27.57 10.55 2.90
N ILE A 10 27.30 11.76 3.41
CA ILE A 10 26.52 11.99 4.62
C ILE A 10 25.07 11.63 4.28
N GLY A 11 24.63 10.42 4.62
CA GLY A 11 23.27 9.97 4.41
C GLY A 11 22.29 10.76 5.27
N LEU A 12 21.62 11.75 4.66
CA LEU A 12 20.43 12.37 5.23
C LEU A 12 19.34 11.30 5.31
N PHE A 13 19.13 10.78 6.53
CA PHE A 13 17.94 9.97 6.83
C PHE A 13 16.71 10.88 6.71
N SER A 14 16.18 10.99 5.49
CA SER A 14 14.88 11.60 5.26
C SER A 14 13.83 10.61 5.77
N PHE A 15 13.45 10.77 7.03
CA PHE A 15 12.29 10.10 7.59
C PHE A 15 11.05 10.62 6.85
N CYS A 16 10.62 9.92 5.81
CA CYS A 16 9.36 10.23 5.15
C CYS A 16 8.23 9.86 6.12
N THR A 17 7.69 10.87 6.79
CA THR A 17 6.52 10.76 7.67
C THR A 17 5.30 10.45 6.82
N ILE A 18 4.84 9.20 6.88
CA ILE A 18 3.56 8.80 6.26
C ILE A 18 2.45 9.21 7.22
N ALA A 19 1.67 10.23 6.85
CA ALA A 19 0.44 10.58 7.55
C ALA A 19 -0.65 9.55 7.22
N VAL A 20 -0.76 8.50 8.04
CA VAL A 20 -1.86 7.54 8.00
C VAL A 20 -3.07 8.22 8.63
N LYS A 21 -4.17 8.40 7.88
CA LYS A 21 -5.45 8.97 8.38
C LYS A 21 -6.09 8.16 9.53
N SER A 22 -5.48 7.05 9.93
CA SER A 22 -5.88 6.21 11.06
C SER A 22 -4.79 5.17 11.42
N GLY A 23 -3.70 5.64 12.01
CA GLY A 23 -2.90 4.93 13.04
C GLY A 23 -2.68 3.41 12.94
N ALA A 24 -2.10 2.89 11.86
CA ALA A 24 -1.52 1.54 11.86
C ALA A 24 -0.19 1.52 11.11
N PHE A 25 0.89 1.70 11.88
CA PHE A 25 2.26 1.83 11.41
C PHE A 25 2.89 0.43 11.29
N ARG A 26 3.04 -0.11 10.07
CA ARG A 26 3.84 -1.31 9.81
C ARG A 26 4.93 -0.98 8.79
N ARG A 27 6.16 -0.78 9.30
CA ARG A 27 7.38 -0.62 8.49
C ARG A 27 7.73 -1.96 7.83
N VAL A 28 7.89 -1.97 6.52
CA VAL A 28 8.51 -3.09 5.79
C VAL A 28 9.85 -2.59 5.25
N PRO A 29 11.00 -3.19 5.60
CA PRO A 29 12.29 -2.77 5.06
C PRO A 29 12.48 -3.39 3.66
N CYS A 30 12.54 -2.55 2.62
CA CYS A 30 13.04 -2.95 1.31
C CYS A 30 14.48 -2.45 1.16
N PHE A 31 15.43 -3.39 1.07
CA PHE A 31 16.83 -3.12 0.72
C PHE A 31 16.87 -2.87 -0.80
N LEU A 32 17.25 -1.67 -1.25
CA LEU A 32 17.30 -1.31 -2.68
C LEU A 32 18.75 -1.02 -3.12
N PRO A 33 19.26 -1.64 -4.20
CA PRO A 33 20.48 -1.20 -4.85
C PRO A 33 20.19 0.02 -5.74
N LEU A 34 21.07 1.00 -5.66
CA LEU A 34 20.99 2.31 -6.29
C LEU A 34 21.31 2.25 -7.79
N THR A 35 20.31 2.02 -8.65
CA THR A 35 20.34 2.54 -10.04
C THR A 35 18.90 2.66 -10.59
N ASN A 36 18.56 3.87 -11.06
CA ASN A 36 17.35 4.33 -11.73
C ASN A 36 16.25 5.01 -10.88
N PHE A 37 16.08 6.29 -11.22
CA PHE A 37 15.32 7.37 -10.59
C PHE A 37 13.78 7.27 -10.69
N HIS A 38 13.20 6.06 -10.69
CA HIS A 38 11.75 5.90 -10.56
C HIS A 38 11.40 5.09 -9.33
N CYS A 39 11.65 5.68 -8.15
CA CYS A 39 10.93 5.30 -6.95
C CYS A 39 9.55 5.98 -7.00
N TYR A 40 8.66 5.46 -7.84
CA TYR A 40 7.25 5.79 -7.72
C TYR A 40 6.82 5.33 -6.33
N MET A 41 6.50 6.29 -5.49
CA MET A 41 5.78 6.07 -4.24
C MET A 41 4.42 5.47 -4.63
N THR A 42 4.35 4.15 -4.82
CA THR A 42 3.08 3.46 -5.09
C THR A 42 2.19 3.69 -3.88
N TYR A 43 1.28 4.65 -4.00
CA TYR A 43 0.37 5.00 -2.92
C TYR A 43 -0.69 3.89 -2.85
N VAL A 44 -0.74 3.22 -1.70
CA VAL A 44 -1.68 2.12 -1.44
C VAL A 44 -2.85 2.65 -0.64
N GLU A 45 -4.04 2.58 -1.22
CA GLU A 45 -5.28 2.94 -0.53
C GLU A 45 -5.92 1.73 0.13
N VAL A 46 -6.46 1.94 1.33
CA VAL A 46 -7.15 0.93 2.12
C VAL A 46 -8.64 1.21 2.11
N TYR A 47 -9.41 0.21 1.72
CA TYR A 47 -10.86 0.28 1.61
C TYR A 47 -11.55 -0.76 2.51
N THR A 48 -12.71 -0.37 3.01
CA THR A 48 -13.68 -1.24 3.67
C THR A 48 -14.63 -1.85 2.63
N TYR A 49 -15.32 -2.93 3.00
CA TYR A 49 -16.30 -3.55 2.12
C TYR A 49 -17.49 -2.63 1.80
N GLN A 50 -17.86 -1.72 2.71
CA GLN A 50 -18.99 -0.80 2.50
C GLN A 50 -18.68 0.21 1.39
N GLU A 51 -17.51 0.85 1.45
CA GLU A 51 -17.06 1.79 0.41
C GLU A 51 -17.00 1.09 -0.96
N LEU A 52 -16.44 -0.13 -1.00
CA LEU A 52 -16.35 -0.90 -2.22
C LEU A 52 -17.70 -1.37 -2.76
N ARG A 53 -18.66 -1.64 -1.88
CA ARG A 53 -20.03 -1.97 -2.29
C ARG A 53 -20.67 -0.76 -2.96
N GLU A 54 -20.55 0.43 -2.41
CA GLU A 54 -21.12 1.65 -3.02
C GLU A 54 -20.55 1.90 -4.41
N ILE A 55 -19.23 1.78 -4.56
CA ILE A 55 -18.56 1.91 -5.86
C ILE A 55 -19.05 0.83 -6.83
N ALA A 56 -19.17 -0.43 -6.39
CA ALA A 56 -19.66 -1.51 -7.26
C ALA A 56 -21.11 -1.28 -7.71
N LEU A 57 -21.98 -0.79 -6.82
CA LEU A 57 -23.37 -0.46 -7.15
C LEU A 57 -23.46 0.69 -8.16
N GLN A 58 -22.61 1.72 -8.03
CA GLN A 58 -22.50 2.80 -9.02
C GLN A 58 -22.08 2.30 -10.40
N ASN A 59 -21.29 1.22 -10.45
CA ASN A 59 -20.88 0.54 -11.69
C ASN A 59 -21.94 -0.46 -12.22
N GLY A 60 -23.14 -0.49 -11.64
CA GLY A 60 -24.24 -1.36 -12.09
C GLY A 60 -24.08 -2.84 -11.69
N ILE A 61 -23.17 -3.16 -10.77
CA ILE A 61 -23.03 -4.51 -10.23
C ILE A 61 -24.20 -4.79 -9.28
N ARG A 62 -24.76 -6.01 -9.33
CA ARG A 62 -25.84 -6.42 -8.42
C ARG A 62 -25.35 -6.42 -6.98
N ASP A 63 -26.23 -6.08 -6.04
CA ASP A 63 -25.97 -6.12 -4.59
C ASP A 63 -25.89 -7.57 -4.07
N ASN A 64 -24.88 -8.30 -4.53
CA ASN A 64 -24.59 -9.64 -4.09
C ASN A 64 -23.11 -9.71 -3.79
N LYS A 65 -22.79 -10.19 -2.58
CA LYS A 65 -21.42 -10.34 -2.09
C LYS A 65 -20.52 -11.15 -3.02
N VAL A 66 -21.08 -12.13 -3.73
CA VAL A 66 -20.34 -12.92 -4.72
C VAL A 66 -19.99 -12.06 -5.93
N HIS A 67 -20.96 -11.35 -6.50
CA HIS A 67 -20.75 -10.51 -7.69
C HIS A 67 -19.79 -9.35 -7.40
N ILE A 68 -19.97 -8.67 -6.26
CA ILE A 68 -19.06 -7.63 -5.80
C ILE A 68 -17.65 -8.22 -5.59
N GLY A 69 -17.54 -9.39 -4.97
CA GLY A 69 -16.25 -10.04 -4.75
C GLY A 69 -15.51 -10.42 -6.03
N VAL A 70 -16.23 -10.87 -7.06
CA VAL A 70 -15.66 -11.15 -8.39
C VAL A 70 -15.21 -9.83 -9.05
N TRP A 71 -16.06 -8.80 -9.01
CA TRP A 71 -15.73 -7.50 -9.58
C TRP A 71 -14.50 -6.87 -8.90
N LEU A 72 -14.35 -6.99 -7.58
CA LEU A 72 -13.17 -6.48 -6.87
C LEU A 72 -11.87 -7.14 -7.34
N GLN A 73 -11.91 -8.44 -7.65
CA GLN A 73 -10.75 -9.15 -8.20
C GLN A 73 -10.39 -8.64 -9.59
N THR A 74 -11.38 -8.36 -10.45
CA THR A 74 -11.11 -7.81 -11.79
C THR A 74 -10.57 -6.38 -11.75
N GLN A 75 -10.90 -5.61 -10.71
CA GLN A 75 -10.37 -4.26 -10.49
C GLN A 75 -9.00 -4.22 -9.78
N GLY A 76 -8.42 -5.38 -9.45
CA GLY A 76 -7.10 -5.47 -8.83
C GLY A 76 -7.07 -5.24 -7.31
N TYR A 77 -8.21 -5.23 -6.62
CA TYR A 77 -8.22 -5.09 -5.17
C TYR A 77 -7.68 -6.35 -4.48
N GLN A 78 -6.73 -6.16 -3.58
CA GLN A 78 -6.10 -7.22 -2.79
C GLN A 78 -6.77 -7.36 -1.42
N LYS A 79 -7.23 -8.56 -1.10
CA LYS A 79 -7.91 -8.83 0.18
C LYS A 79 -6.89 -9.11 1.27
N GLN A 80 -6.90 -8.31 2.33
CA GLN A 80 -6.06 -8.49 3.51
C GLN A 80 -6.90 -8.84 4.74
N ARG A 81 -6.52 -9.91 5.44
CA ARG A 81 -7.11 -10.29 6.74
C ARG A 81 -6.12 -9.98 7.84
N VAL A 82 -6.53 -9.14 8.79
CA VAL A 82 -5.70 -8.73 9.91
C VAL A 82 -6.42 -9.06 11.21
N GLN A 83 -5.72 -9.69 12.15
CA GLN A 83 -6.20 -9.90 13.50
C GLN A 83 -5.65 -8.79 14.40
N ILE A 84 -6.54 -7.98 14.98
CA ILE A 84 -6.18 -6.88 15.88
C ILE A 84 -7.02 -7.05 17.15
N ASN A 85 -6.37 -7.12 18.32
CA ASN A 85 -7.04 -7.28 19.62
C ASN A 85 -8.02 -8.48 19.64
N HIS A 86 -7.61 -9.63 19.10
CA HIS A 86 -8.44 -10.84 18.96
C HIS A 86 -9.67 -10.70 18.01
N ILE A 87 -9.85 -9.55 17.36
CA ILE A 87 -10.91 -9.33 16.37
C ILE A 87 -10.33 -9.50 14.96
N ARG A 88 -10.96 -10.34 14.13
CA ARG A 88 -10.59 -10.53 12.72
C ARG A 88 -11.25 -9.45 11.86
N LYS A 89 -10.45 -8.58 11.27
CA LYS A 89 -10.89 -7.56 10.31
C LYS A 89 -10.41 -7.91 8.90
N THR A 90 -11.23 -7.57 7.91
CA THR A 90 -10.88 -7.75 6.48
C THR A 90 -10.87 -6.38 5.82
N PHE A 91 -9.77 -6.08 5.14
CA PHE A 91 -9.55 -4.84 4.39
C PHE A 91 -9.24 -5.18 2.94
N TYR A 92 -9.41 -4.21 2.05
CA TYR A 92 -9.06 -4.32 0.65
C TYR A 92 -8.05 -3.23 0.31
N LEU A 93 -6.98 -3.61 -0.38
CA LEU A 93 -5.89 -2.71 -0.75
C LEU A 93 -5.89 -2.53 -2.26
N LYS A 94 -5.61 -1.31 -2.73
CA LYS A 94 -5.36 -1.04 -4.14
C LYS A 94 -4.14 -0.12 -4.28
N SER A 95 -3.16 -0.55 -5.06
CA SER A 95 -2.06 0.30 -5.48
C SER A 95 -2.53 1.19 -6.63
N HIS A 96 -2.20 2.48 -6.55
CA HIS A 96 -2.27 3.37 -7.70
C HIS A 96 -0.88 3.47 -8.30
N ASP A 97 -0.80 3.22 -9.60
CA ASP A 97 0.40 3.39 -10.43
C ASP A 97 0.41 4.78 -11.07
#